data_AF-A0A2E3RPD0-F1
#
_entry.id   AF-A0A2E3RPD0-F1
#
_cell.length_a   1.000
_cell.length_b   1.000
_cell.length_c   1.000
_cell.angle_alpha   90.00
_cell.angle_beta   90.00
_cell.angle_gamma   90.00
#
_symmetry.space_group_name_H-M   'P 1'
#
loop_
_entity.id
_entity.type
_entity.pdbx_description
1 polymer ?
#
loop_
_entity_poly.entity_id
_entity_poly.type
_entity_poly.pdbx_seq_one_letter_code
_entity_poly.pdbx_strand_id
1 'polypeptide(L)'
;MNMIRTSNQLILCLICMASVLLLEGCRSTAAPEDPHRVLKTPQRPAREYYSAMLMLDADPEDPAYLDLLKKMIFSPGYVPKARQAAFNRLLEHDPERLQLVLELNLPRCQMLQWRRMACELIAEAEWKQMTPTLIRAWAYPMPGWVDDDTERPERIALEKLHGTADLSRVLLEQMVQANPVTMSNLRARCWELLHSLGRRDILVALLQDQSIGPDDPMLIDMRKGLDRLGIIPINREEVLWLRALCAPENSEFFEELSIATATMSADRREQLELRDLPITVAAYRFQPERLTADRETLYRQLLNRRKGRGKLHMPDFQGYSGSFTETLQGARRELDWGDLVAMEMAMDAVDVPEVRAHVFDYADRDKLDRTCEYGGIIRLDDKGRFELVEYETAVKMGDLRYDSTQEMLDDAYTGLFHFHNHAQDFRNADYAGPHMGDFNYANNTRANCLVFTFINRNTINVDYYRHGRLVVDLGTISRDE
;
A
#
# COMPACT_ATOMS: atom_id res chain seq x y z
N MET A 1 -36.11 52.38 71.96
CA MET A 1 -35.10 52.94 72.87
C MET A 1 -33.90 52.00 72.88
N ASN A 2 -32.83 52.43 72.22
CA ASN A 2 -31.42 52.03 72.31
C ASN A 2 -31.03 50.75 73.07
N MET A 3 -30.30 49.84 72.41
CA MET A 3 -28.86 49.69 72.67
C MET A 3 -28.13 48.83 71.63
N ILE A 4 -27.08 49.43 71.08
CA ILE A 4 -25.97 48.84 70.30
C ILE A 4 -24.89 48.40 71.30
N ARG A 5 -24.26 47.25 71.05
CA ARG A 5 -22.88 46.79 71.37
C ARG A 5 -22.90 45.28 71.67
N THR A 6 -22.03 44.40 71.19
CA THR A 6 -20.88 44.47 70.27
C THR A 6 -20.52 43.01 69.97
N SER A 7 -20.53 42.63 68.70
CA SER A 7 -19.85 41.46 68.15
C SER A 7 -18.34 41.76 68.14
N ASN A 8 -17.50 40.88 68.72
CA ASN A 8 -16.08 40.67 68.34
C ASN A 8 -15.28 39.76 69.30
N GLN A 9 -15.78 38.56 69.66
CA GLN A 9 -14.92 37.55 70.30
C GLN A 9 -15.11 36.09 69.84
N LEU A 10 -15.93 35.84 68.81
CA LEU A 10 -16.19 34.46 68.32
C LEU A 10 -15.61 34.14 66.92
N ILE A 11 -14.80 35.03 66.34
CA ILE A 11 -14.19 34.83 65.01
C ILE A 11 -12.68 34.48 65.09
N LEU A 12 -12.06 34.52 66.27
CA LEU A 12 -10.61 34.24 66.39
C LEU A 12 -10.24 32.77 66.64
N CYS A 13 -11.19 31.89 66.98
CA CYS A 13 -10.91 30.45 67.19
C CYS A 13 -11.22 29.55 65.98
N LEU A 14 -11.85 30.07 64.93
CA LEU A 14 -12.15 29.28 63.71
C LEU A 14 -11.13 29.45 62.57
N ILE A 15 -10.14 30.34 62.72
CA ILE A 15 -9.13 30.61 61.68
C ILE A 15 -7.77 29.92 61.96
N CYS A 16 -7.54 29.38 63.17
CA CYS A 16 -6.34 28.58 63.45
C CYS A 16 -6.53 27.06 63.29
N MET A 17 -7.74 26.58 62.98
CA MET A 17 -8.03 25.15 62.80
C MET A 17 -8.48 24.78 61.36
N ALA A 18 -8.26 25.67 60.40
CA ALA A 18 -8.43 25.42 58.96
C ALA A 18 -7.10 25.44 58.18
N SER A 19 -5.98 25.71 58.86
CA SER A 19 -4.64 25.85 58.25
C SER A 19 -3.78 24.59 58.36
N VAL A 20 -4.33 23.46 58.83
CA VAL A 20 -3.61 22.19 59.02
C VAL A 20 -4.14 21.07 58.10
N LEU A 21 -5.18 21.32 57.29
CA LEU A 21 -5.75 20.32 56.37
C LEU A 21 -5.54 20.64 54.87
N LEU A 22 -4.61 21.53 54.54
CA LEU A 22 -4.22 21.85 53.16
C LEU A 22 -2.73 21.58 52.85
N LEU A 23 -2.09 20.69 53.61
CA LEU A 23 -0.71 20.23 53.37
C LEU A 23 -0.57 18.73 53.04
N GLU A 24 -1.67 18.01 52.80
CA GLU A 24 -1.64 16.59 52.39
C GLU A 24 -1.87 16.35 50.89
N GLY A 25 -1.76 17.39 50.06
CA GLY A 25 -1.97 17.30 48.61
C GLY A 25 -0.74 16.89 47.76
N CYS A 26 0.46 16.85 48.35
CA CYS A 26 1.68 16.41 47.66
C CYS A 26 2.35 15.27 48.43
N ARG A 27 1.68 14.13 48.56
CA ARG A 27 2.40 12.88 48.85
C ARG A 27 3.26 12.56 47.64
N SER A 28 4.56 12.84 47.75
CA SER A 28 5.58 12.23 46.91
C SER A 28 5.35 10.72 46.94
N THR A 29 5.09 10.12 45.79
CA THR A 29 5.14 8.67 45.65
C THR A 29 6.53 8.23 46.12
N ALA A 30 6.58 7.30 47.09
CA ALA A 30 7.83 6.70 47.51
C ALA A 30 8.62 6.24 46.28
N ALA A 31 9.92 6.52 46.25
CA ALA A 31 10.79 6.12 45.17
C ALA A 31 10.63 4.60 44.92
N PRO A 32 10.46 4.16 43.66
CA PRO A 32 10.32 2.75 43.37
C PRO A 32 11.56 1.98 43.84
N GLU A 33 11.35 0.90 44.60
CA GLU A 33 12.44 0.06 45.13
C GLU A 33 13.33 -0.54 44.02
N ASP A 34 12.77 -0.74 42.83
CA ASP A 34 13.48 -1.22 41.64
C ASP A 34 13.00 -0.46 40.40
N PRO A 35 13.72 0.61 39.98
CA PRO A 35 13.34 1.40 38.82
C PRO A 35 13.42 0.62 37.50
N HIS A 36 14.34 -0.33 37.36
CA HIS A 36 14.46 -1.18 36.17
C HIS A 36 13.21 -2.05 35.97
N ARG A 37 12.72 -2.66 37.06
CA ARG A 37 11.47 -3.45 37.03
C ARG A 37 10.25 -2.60 36.67
N VAL A 38 10.20 -1.35 37.15
CA VAL A 38 9.13 -0.42 36.79
C VAL A 38 9.13 -0.16 35.29
N LEU A 39 10.28 0.18 34.69
CA LEU A 39 10.37 0.44 33.25
C LEU A 39 10.08 -0.81 32.40
N LYS A 40 10.43 -2.01 32.88
CA LYS A 40 10.17 -3.29 32.19
C LYS A 40 8.69 -3.71 32.17
N THR A 41 7.88 -3.19 33.10
CA THR A 41 6.49 -3.62 33.29
C THR A 41 5.52 -2.65 32.62
N PRO A 42 4.81 -3.05 31.54
CA PRO A 42 3.83 -2.19 30.87
C PRO A 42 2.59 -1.94 31.75
N GLN A 43 1.69 -1.07 31.28
CA GLN A 43 0.39 -0.72 31.89
C GLN A 43 0.47 0.00 33.24
N ARG A 44 1.61 0.64 33.56
CA ARG A 44 1.72 1.52 34.73
C ARG A 44 1.33 2.97 34.44
N PRO A 45 0.94 3.75 35.46
CA PRO A 45 0.73 5.19 35.35
C PRO A 45 2.00 5.94 34.92
N ALA A 46 1.86 7.00 34.11
CA ALA A 46 2.98 7.81 33.61
C ALA A 46 3.95 8.30 34.70
N ARG A 47 3.42 8.68 35.88
CA ARG A 47 4.20 9.17 37.02
C ARG A 47 5.22 8.15 37.54
N GLU A 48 4.89 6.86 37.50
CA GLU A 48 5.77 5.79 38.00
C GLU A 48 6.96 5.61 37.05
N TYR A 49 6.70 5.63 35.74
CA TYR A 49 7.78 5.60 34.75
C TYR A 49 8.70 6.81 34.88
N TYR A 50 8.13 8.01 35.02
CA TYR A 50 8.92 9.23 35.16
C TYR A 50 9.79 9.21 36.43
N SER A 51 9.24 8.76 37.56
CA SER A 51 10.00 8.62 38.80
C SER A 51 11.12 7.59 38.67
N ALA A 52 10.88 6.46 37.98
CA ALA A 52 11.90 5.44 37.75
C ALA A 52 13.01 5.95 36.81
N MET A 53 12.64 6.67 35.75
CA MET A 53 13.59 7.30 34.84
C MET A 53 14.48 8.32 35.55
N LEU A 54 13.91 9.22 36.36
CA LEU A 54 14.68 10.21 37.14
C LEU A 54 15.73 9.57 38.07
N MET A 55 15.45 8.38 38.61
CA MET A 55 16.43 7.65 39.42
C MET A 55 17.56 7.07 38.58
N LEU A 56 17.25 6.59 37.37
CA LEU A 56 18.22 5.99 36.44
C LEU A 56 19.00 7.04 35.65
N ASP A 57 18.49 8.27 35.54
CA ASP A 57 19.21 9.42 34.96
C ASP A 57 20.49 9.78 35.74
N ALA A 58 20.74 9.16 36.90
CA ALA A 58 22.02 9.26 37.61
C ALA A 58 23.17 8.55 36.87
N ASP A 59 22.86 7.56 36.02
CA ASP A 59 23.79 6.88 35.12
C ASP A 59 23.15 6.74 33.72
N PRO A 60 23.06 7.85 32.96
CA PRO A 60 22.29 7.91 31.73
C PRO A 60 22.88 7.07 30.59
N GLU A 61 24.15 6.66 30.70
CA GLU A 61 24.85 5.83 29.72
C GLU A 61 24.72 4.33 29.99
N ASP A 62 24.06 3.92 31.09
CA ASP A 62 23.83 2.50 31.42
C ASP A 62 23.15 1.77 30.24
N PRO A 63 23.81 0.77 29.62
CA PRO A 63 23.25 0.03 28.50
C PRO A 63 21.90 -0.63 28.82
N ALA A 64 21.72 -1.10 30.06
CA ALA A 64 20.46 -1.73 30.48
C ALA A 64 19.32 -0.72 30.55
N TYR A 65 19.60 0.49 31.02
CA TYR A 65 18.65 1.59 31.04
C TYR A 65 18.27 2.04 29.62
N LEU A 66 19.25 2.28 28.75
CA LEU A 66 19.03 2.67 27.35
C LEU A 66 18.20 1.63 26.58
N ASP A 67 18.42 0.35 26.81
CA ASP A 67 17.62 -0.73 26.21
C ASP A 67 16.17 -0.76 26.71
N LEU A 68 15.94 -0.45 27.99
CA LEU A 68 14.60 -0.29 28.54
C LEU A 68 13.89 0.91 27.90
N LEU A 69 14.55 2.06 27.80
CA LEU A 69 13.98 3.24 27.13
C LEU A 69 13.58 2.92 25.69
N LYS A 70 14.48 2.28 24.92
CA LYS A 70 14.22 1.82 23.55
C LYS A 70 12.98 0.95 23.48
N LYS A 71 12.87 -0.02 24.39
CA LYS A 71 11.72 -0.94 24.44
C LYS A 71 10.41 -0.20 24.70
N MET A 72 10.42 0.78 25.60
CA MET A 72 9.23 1.56 25.96
C MET A 72 8.64 2.32 24.77
N ILE A 73 9.48 2.83 23.86
CA ILE A 73 9.05 3.66 22.72
C ILE A 73 8.05 2.94 21.81
N PHE A 74 8.22 1.64 21.54
CA PHE A 74 7.34 0.91 20.60
C PHE A 74 6.61 -0.30 21.18
N SER A 75 6.94 -0.74 22.41
CA SER A 75 6.22 -1.87 23.02
C SER A 75 4.77 -1.50 23.37
N PRO A 76 3.79 -2.42 23.25
CA PRO A 76 2.43 -2.18 23.72
C PRO A 76 2.34 -1.89 25.22
N GLY A 77 1.28 -1.20 25.65
CA GLY A 77 0.97 -0.99 27.08
C GLY A 77 1.69 0.20 27.75
N TYR A 78 2.54 0.93 27.05
CA TYR A 78 3.08 2.20 27.53
C TYR A 78 2.23 3.39 27.05
N VAL A 79 1.92 4.30 28.00
CA VAL A 79 1.16 5.51 27.72
C VAL A 79 1.99 6.55 26.97
N PRO A 80 1.38 7.41 26.12
CA PRO A 80 2.11 8.38 25.29
C PRO A 80 3.15 9.21 26.04
N LYS A 81 2.78 9.81 27.18
CA LYS A 81 3.70 10.64 27.99
C LYS A 81 4.95 9.89 28.44
N ALA A 82 4.84 8.59 28.74
CA ALA A 82 6.00 7.79 29.15
C ALA A 82 6.92 7.51 27.95
N ARG A 83 6.35 7.30 26.77
CA ARG A 83 7.13 7.14 25.52
C ARG A 83 7.85 8.44 25.15
N GLN A 84 7.19 9.59 25.28
CA GLN A 84 7.81 10.90 25.06
C GLN A 84 8.98 11.12 26.03
N ALA A 85 8.80 10.78 27.31
CA ALA A 85 9.87 10.89 28.31
C ALA A 85 11.07 9.97 28.00
N ALA A 86 10.83 8.76 27.47
CA ALA A 86 11.87 7.86 27.01
C ALA A 86 12.55 8.35 25.73
N PHE A 87 11.77 8.89 24.79
CA PHE A 87 12.26 9.48 23.56
C PHE A 87 13.23 10.63 23.85
N ASN A 88 12.83 11.59 24.69
CA ASN A 88 13.66 12.77 24.99
C ASN A 88 15.01 12.38 25.61
N ARG A 89 15.02 11.38 26.49
CA ARG A 89 16.26 10.87 27.11
C ARG A 89 17.15 10.16 26.11
N LEU A 90 16.58 9.34 25.25
CA LEU A 90 17.35 8.70 24.19
C LEU A 90 17.88 9.73 23.19
N LEU A 91 17.12 10.78 22.87
CA LEU A 91 17.59 11.85 22.01
C LEU A 91 18.79 12.59 22.63
N GLU A 92 18.76 12.78 23.96
CA GLU A 92 19.84 13.46 24.70
C GLU A 92 21.09 12.59 24.86
N HIS A 93 20.92 11.29 25.17
CA HIS A 93 22.02 10.43 25.61
C HIS A 93 22.49 9.40 24.57
N ASP A 94 21.63 8.96 23.65
CA ASP A 94 21.98 8.00 22.60
C ASP A 94 21.11 8.23 21.32
N PRO A 95 21.32 9.37 20.63
CA PRO A 95 20.51 9.75 19.46
C PRO A 95 20.65 8.74 18.30
N GLU A 96 21.80 8.08 18.18
CA GLU A 96 22.03 7.04 17.18
C GLU A 96 21.14 5.81 17.42
N ARG A 97 21.04 5.33 18.67
CA ARG A 97 20.12 4.24 19.01
C ARG A 97 18.68 4.66 18.79
N LEU A 98 18.30 5.89 19.14
CA LEU A 98 16.96 6.40 18.88
C LEU A 98 16.64 6.40 17.39
N GLN A 99 17.56 6.91 16.56
CA GLN A 99 17.40 6.94 15.11
C GLN A 99 17.17 5.54 14.55
N LEU A 100 18.02 4.57 14.90
CA LEU A 100 17.87 3.18 14.45
C LEU A 100 16.51 2.59 14.86
N VAL A 101 16.06 2.88 16.07
CA VAL A 101 14.78 2.41 16.60
C VAL A 101 13.60 3.00 15.82
N LEU A 102 13.65 4.29 15.51
CA LEU A 102 12.62 4.97 14.72
C LEU A 102 12.63 4.50 13.26
N GLU A 103 13.80 4.32 12.65
CA GLU A 103 13.97 3.79 11.29
C GLU A 103 13.27 2.44 11.10
N LEU A 104 13.42 1.54 12.07
CA LEU A 104 12.87 0.20 12.01
C LEU A 104 11.35 0.15 12.29
N ASN A 105 10.85 1.01 13.17
CA ASN A 105 9.52 0.85 13.76
C ASN A 105 8.51 1.92 13.32
N LEU A 106 8.93 3.15 13.01
CA LEU A 106 7.99 4.23 12.67
C LEU A 106 7.12 3.89 11.44
N PRO A 107 7.67 3.37 10.31
CA PRO A 107 6.85 3.04 9.15
C PRO A 107 5.77 1.98 9.44
N ARG A 108 6.05 1.06 10.38
CA ARG A 108 5.16 -0.05 10.78
C ARG A 108 4.30 0.27 12.00
N CYS A 109 4.41 1.49 12.55
CA CYS A 109 3.72 1.86 13.77
C CYS A 109 2.22 2.02 13.51
N GLN A 110 1.42 1.16 14.14
CA GLN A 110 -0.06 1.17 14.07
C GLN A 110 -0.69 2.00 15.22
N MET A 111 0.12 2.46 16.18
CA MET A 111 -0.35 3.28 17.30
C MET A 111 -0.45 4.75 16.87
N LEU A 112 -1.56 5.15 16.25
CA LEU A 112 -1.72 6.46 15.59
C LEU A 112 -1.32 7.65 16.49
N GLN A 113 -1.80 7.67 17.74
CA GLN A 113 -1.48 8.76 18.67
C GLN A 113 0.03 8.86 18.95
N TRP A 114 0.70 7.71 19.11
CA TRP A 114 2.14 7.68 19.32
C TRP A 114 2.89 8.07 18.04
N ARG A 115 2.45 7.57 16.88
CA ARG A 115 3.04 7.89 15.57
C ARG A 115 2.99 9.39 15.27
N ARG A 116 1.84 10.04 15.52
CA ARG A 116 1.69 11.50 15.40
C ARG A 116 2.67 12.22 16.32
N MET A 117 2.67 11.88 17.61
CA MET A 117 3.54 12.53 18.59
C MET A 117 5.02 12.30 18.30
N ALA A 118 5.42 11.12 17.81
CA ALA A 118 6.80 10.85 17.40
C ALA A 118 7.22 11.74 16.20
N CYS A 119 6.35 11.95 15.22
CA CYS A 119 6.61 12.86 14.11
C CYS A 119 6.71 14.33 14.57
N GLU A 120 5.84 14.74 15.50
CA GLU A 120 5.90 16.07 16.13
C GLU A 120 7.23 16.29 16.87
N LEU A 121 7.67 15.32 17.67
CA LEU A 121 8.94 15.37 18.40
C LEU A 121 10.16 15.45 17.46
N ILE A 122 10.17 14.67 16.38
CA ILE A 122 11.22 14.74 15.35
C ILE A 122 11.29 16.15 14.76
N ALA A 123 10.14 16.75 14.46
CA ALA A 123 10.09 18.09 13.87
C ALA A 123 10.40 19.21 14.86
N GLU A 124 10.00 19.08 16.13
CA GLU A 124 10.35 20.01 17.21
C GLU A 124 11.85 20.00 17.53
N ALA A 125 12.49 18.84 17.43
CA ALA A 125 13.94 18.70 17.59
C ALA A 125 14.74 19.15 16.35
N GLU A 126 14.07 19.64 15.29
CA GLU A 126 14.68 19.99 13.99
C GLU A 126 15.56 18.86 13.41
N TRP A 127 15.17 17.59 13.66
CA TRP A 127 16.03 16.44 13.43
C TRP A 127 16.01 15.98 11.96
N LYS A 128 16.65 16.76 11.08
CA LYS A 128 16.66 16.55 9.62
C LYS A 128 17.20 15.19 9.17
N GLN A 129 18.06 14.55 9.95
CA GLN A 129 18.57 13.20 9.71
C GLN A 129 17.44 12.15 9.61
N MET A 130 16.27 12.42 10.22
CA MET A 130 15.09 11.56 10.15
C MET A 130 14.28 11.70 8.86
N THR A 131 14.66 12.58 7.93
CA THR A 131 13.97 12.79 6.65
C THR A 131 13.72 11.48 5.87
N PRO A 132 14.72 10.60 5.67
CA PRO A 132 14.50 9.30 5.01
C PRO A 132 13.42 8.44 5.70
N THR A 133 13.40 8.44 7.02
CA THR A 133 12.45 7.64 7.81
C THR A 133 11.03 8.16 7.69
N LEU A 134 10.86 9.49 7.75
CA LEU A 134 9.57 10.14 7.56
C LEU A 134 9.04 9.86 6.14
N ILE A 135 9.88 9.94 5.11
CA ILE A 135 9.51 9.61 3.72
C ILE A 135 9.03 8.16 3.61
N ARG A 136 9.78 7.20 4.16
CA ARG A 136 9.38 5.77 4.14
C ARG A 136 8.06 5.53 4.88
N ALA A 137 7.87 6.21 6.01
CA ALA A 137 6.65 6.10 6.79
C ALA A 137 5.45 6.76 6.10
N TRP A 138 5.65 7.88 5.42
CA TRP A 138 4.62 8.59 4.65
C TRP A 138 4.14 7.75 3.47
N ALA A 139 5.07 7.20 2.68
CA ALA A 139 4.76 6.38 1.52
C ALA A 139 4.06 5.04 1.86
N TYR A 140 4.00 4.65 3.14
CA TYR A 140 3.23 3.48 3.54
C TYR A 140 1.73 3.83 3.59
N PRO A 141 0.85 3.10 2.88
CA PRO A 141 -0.59 3.33 2.93
C PRO A 141 -1.16 3.13 4.35
N MET A 142 -2.10 3.98 4.76
CA MET A 142 -2.84 3.84 6.01
C MET A 142 -4.36 3.91 5.79
N PRO A 143 -4.97 2.92 5.10
CA PRO A 143 -6.39 2.95 4.76
C PRO A 143 -7.27 3.00 6.01
N GLY A 144 -8.26 3.89 6.03
CA GLY A 144 -9.23 4.02 7.12
C GLY A 144 -8.72 4.73 8.37
N TRP A 145 -7.52 5.30 8.34
CA TRP A 145 -6.94 6.05 9.47
C TRP A 145 -6.84 7.55 9.22
N VAL A 146 -6.48 7.95 8.00
CA VAL A 146 -6.41 9.34 7.56
C VAL A 146 -6.91 9.36 6.12
N ASP A 147 -8.03 10.05 5.89
CA ASP A 147 -8.68 10.10 4.57
C ASP A 147 -8.01 11.13 3.64
N ASP A 148 -7.38 12.15 4.21
CA ASP A 148 -6.62 13.17 3.47
C ASP A 148 -5.10 13.03 3.71
N ASP A 149 -4.35 12.82 2.63
CA ASP A 149 -2.89 12.75 2.68
C ASP A 149 -2.24 14.00 3.31
N THR A 150 -2.88 15.17 3.23
CA THR A 150 -2.39 16.41 3.85
C THR A 150 -2.36 16.34 5.38
N GLU A 151 -3.17 15.47 5.99
CA GLU A 151 -3.25 15.30 7.44
C GLU A 151 -2.27 14.24 7.98
N ARG A 152 -1.47 13.62 7.11
CA ARG A 152 -0.48 12.61 7.49
C ARG A 152 0.59 13.23 8.39
N PRO A 153 0.85 12.67 9.59
CA PRO A 153 1.79 13.26 10.54
C PRO A 153 3.23 13.31 10.00
N GLU A 154 3.62 12.37 9.14
CA GLU A 154 4.95 12.37 8.52
C GLU A 154 5.13 13.54 7.57
N ARG A 155 4.09 13.81 6.76
CA ARG A 155 4.08 14.94 5.84
C ARG A 155 4.18 16.25 6.61
N ILE A 156 3.33 16.43 7.63
CA ILE A 156 3.36 17.62 8.50
C ILE A 156 4.74 17.82 9.12
N ALA A 157 5.39 16.75 9.59
CA ALA A 157 6.74 16.82 10.13
C ALA A 157 7.78 17.22 9.07
N LEU A 158 7.71 16.66 7.86
CA LEU A 158 8.58 17.04 6.73
C LEU A 158 8.38 18.52 6.34
N GLU A 159 7.14 18.99 6.30
CA GLU A 159 6.82 20.40 6.01
C GLU A 159 7.38 21.33 7.08
N LYS A 160 7.34 20.94 8.36
CA LYS A 160 7.94 21.71 9.45
C LYS A 160 9.48 21.73 9.39
N LEU A 161 10.11 20.63 8.97
CA LEU A 161 11.58 20.54 8.85
C LEU A 161 12.16 21.29 7.66
N HIS A 162 11.45 21.32 6.53
CA HIS A 162 11.98 21.81 5.25
C HIS A 162 11.18 22.96 4.62
N GLY A 163 9.96 23.21 5.10
CA GLY A 163 9.01 24.15 4.49
C GLY A 163 8.07 23.47 3.49
N THR A 164 6.80 23.88 3.48
CA THR A 164 5.75 23.29 2.63
C THR A 164 6.04 23.41 1.13
N ALA A 165 6.60 24.53 0.68
CA ALA A 165 6.92 24.76 -0.73
C ALA A 165 8.06 23.86 -1.27
N ASP A 166 8.81 23.22 -0.37
CA ASP A 166 10.04 22.50 -0.71
C ASP A 166 9.88 20.98 -0.70
N LEU A 167 8.72 20.41 -0.33
CA LEU A 167 8.58 18.96 -0.21
C LEU A 167 8.98 18.20 -1.48
N SER A 168 8.52 18.64 -2.66
CA SER A 168 8.88 17.97 -3.91
C SER A 168 10.39 18.06 -4.21
N ARG A 169 11.02 19.18 -3.86
CA ARG A 169 12.47 19.37 -3.98
C ARG A 169 13.21 18.42 -3.03
N VAL A 170 12.77 18.32 -1.78
CA VAL A 170 13.33 17.40 -0.79
C VAL A 170 13.22 15.95 -1.25
N LEU A 171 12.06 15.52 -1.75
CA LEU A 171 11.87 14.16 -2.28
C LEU A 171 12.81 13.87 -3.45
N LEU A 172 12.93 14.81 -4.39
CA LEU A 172 13.84 14.70 -5.53
C LEU A 172 15.31 14.62 -5.09
N GLU A 173 15.74 15.51 -4.21
CA GLU A 173 17.11 15.53 -3.66
C GLU A 173 17.43 14.21 -2.93
N GLN A 174 16.52 13.75 -2.06
CA GLN A 174 16.68 12.47 -1.36
C GLN A 174 16.74 11.29 -2.33
N MET A 175 15.96 11.30 -3.40
CA MET A 175 15.99 10.24 -4.40
C MET A 175 17.32 10.20 -5.17
N VAL A 176 17.81 11.36 -5.62
CA VAL A 176 19.04 11.47 -6.42
C VAL A 176 20.28 11.18 -5.58
N GLN A 177 20.33 11.66 -4.34
CA GLN A 177 21.49 11.48 -3.45
C GLN A 177 21.55 10.10 -2.79
N ALA A 178 20.40 9.42 -2.65
CA ALA A 178 20.36 8.10 -2.05
C ALA A 178 21.14 7.07 -2.89
N ASN A 179 21.92 6.24 -2.21
CA ASN A 179 22.69 5.19 -2.84
C ASN A 179 21.76 4.22 -3.60
N PRO A 180 21.97 3.99 -4.91
CA PRO A 180 21.06 3.20 -5.73
C PRO A 180 20.99 1.72 -5.31
N VAL A 181 22.02 1.19 -4.63
CA VAL A 181 22.10 -0.20 -4.19
C VAL A 181 21.51 -0.37 -2.79
N THR A 182 22.03 0.36 -1.80
CA THR A 182 21.66 0.16 -0.39
C THR A 182 20.39 0.90 0.02
N MET A 183 19.98 1.91 -0.75
CA MET A 183 18.81 2.76 -0.46
C MET A 183 17.77 2.75 -1.58
N SER A 184 17.76 1.71 -2.42
CA SER A 184 16.79 1.52 -3.51
C SER A 184 15.33 1.68 -3.06
N ASN A 185 14.99 1.18 -1.86
CA ASN A 185 13.66 1.34 -1.30
C ASN A 185 13.29 2.81 -1.04
N LEU A 186 14.20 3.62 -0.48
CA LEU A 186 13.94 5.05 -0.25
C LEU A 186 13.66 5.76 -1.57
N ARG A 187 14.46 5.46 -2.60
CA ARG A 187 14.33 6.06 -3.92
C ARG A 187 12.97 5.76 -4.54
N ALA A 188 12.52 4.51 -4.50
CA ALA A 188 11.19 4.11 -4.96
C ALA A 188 10.08 4.82 -4.17
N ARG A 189 10.24 5.04 -2.86
CA ARG A 189 9.27 5.80 -2.05
C ARG A 189 9.24 7.29 -2.39
N CYS A 190 10.39 7.92 -2.63
CA CYS A 190 10.43 9.30 -3.11
C CYS A 190 9.72 9.44 -4.46
N TRP A 191 9.95 8.50 -5.38
CA TRP A 191 9.30 8.46 -6.68
C TRP A 191 7.77 8.37 -6.55
N GLU A 192 7.28 7.41 -5.77
CA GLU A 192 5.86 7.21 -5.49
C GLU A 192 5.19 8.45 -4.90
N LEU A 193 5.85 9.11 -3.94
CA LEU A 193 5.34 10.34 -3.33
C LEU A 193 5.37 11.53 -4.29
N LEU A 194 6.38 11.66 -5.14
CA LEU A 194 6.38 12.69 -6.20
C LEU A 194 5.19 12.48 -7.14
N HIS A 195 4.89 11.24 -7.49
CA HIS A 195 3.70 10.93 -8.29
C HIS A 195 2.40 11.26 -7.54
N SER A 196 2.26 10.84 -6.27
CA SER A 196 1.04 11.09 -5.48
C SER A 196 0.77 12.59 -5.26
N LEU A 197 1.81 13.41 -5.22
CA LEU A 197 1.72 14.88 -5.18
C LEU A 197 1.38 15.52 -6.54
N GLY A 198 1.16 14.72 -7.59
CA GLY A 198 0.90 15.22 -8.94
C GLY A 198 2.13 15.84 -9.61
N ARG A 199 3.35 15.56 -9.13
CA ARG A 199 4.61 16.14 -9.63
C ARG A 199 5.21 15.34 -10.79
N ARG A 200 4.37 14.90 -11.71
CA ARG A 200 4.79 14.21 -12.93
C ARG A 200 5.71 15.11 -13.77
N ASP A 201 5.50 16.42 -13.75
CA ASP A 201 6.36 17.43 -14.38
C ASP A 201 7.82 17.31 -13.92
N ILE A 202 8.06 17.16 -12.62
CA ILE A 202 9.40 16.99 -12.06
C ILE A 202 10.02 15.67 -12.51
N LEU A 203 9.26 14.57 -12.48
CA LEU A 203 9.76 13.27 -12.89
C LEU A 203 10.17 13.28 -14.37
N VAL A 204 9.35 13.88 -15.24
CA VAL A 204 9.71 14.05 -16.66
C VAL A 204 10.99 14.87 -16.81
N ALA A 205 11.09 16.02 -16.15
CA ALA A 205 12.25 16.88 -16.24
C ALA A 205 13.54 16.16 -15.76
N LEU A 206 13.45 15.38 -14.67
CA LEU A 206 14.54 14.53 -14.18
C LEU A 206 15.00 13.51 -15.23
N LEU A 207 14.05 12.81 -15.86
CA LEU A 207 14.39 11.79 -16.86
C LEU A 207 14.99 12.41 -18.12
N GLN A 208 14.49 13.57 -18.55
CA GLN A 208 15.02 14.31 -19.70
C GLN A 208 16.43 14.89 -19.46
N ASP A 209 16.80 15.18 -18.21
CA ASP A 209 18.14 15.61 -17.85
C ASP A 209 19.09 14.40 -17.77
N GLN A 210 19.83 14.15 -18.85
CA GLN A 210 20.81 13.06 -18.93
C GLN A 210 22.06 13.29 -18.06
N SER A 211 22.27 14.51 -17.53
CA SER A 211 23.42 14.79 -16.66
C SER A 211 23.23 14.23 -15.24
N ILE A 212 21.98 13.98 -14.82
CA ILE A 212 21.66 13.48 -13.49
C ILE A 212 21.68 11.95 -13.49
N GLY A 213 22.64 11.32 -12.81
CA GLY A 213 22.72 9.86 -12.75
C GLY A 213 22.80 9.20 -14.13
N PRO A 214 23.80 9.52 -14.96
CA PRO A 214 23.98 8.92 -16.28
C PRO A 214 24.22 7.41 -16.20
N ASP A 215 24.87 6.94 -15.14
CA ASP A 215 25.19 5.53 -14.89
C ASP A 215 24.22 4.87 -13.89
N ASP A 216 23.11 5.54 -13.55
CA ASP A 216 22.13 5.03 -12.59
C ASP A 216 21.17 4.04 -13.27
N PRO A 217 21.20 2.74 -12.94
CA PRO A 217 20.41 1.74 -13.67
C PRO A 217 18.90 2.02 -13.62
N MET A 218 18.40 2.49 -12.48
CA MET A 218 16.98 2.82 -12.35
C MET A 218 16.62 3.96 -13.30
N LEU A 219 17.39 5.05 -13.31
CA LEU A 219 17.09 6.19 -14.18
C LEU A 219 17.27 5.87 -15.67
N ILE A 220 18.23 5.02 -16.03
CA ILE A 220 18.38 4.52 -17.41
C ILE A 220 17.11 3.79 -17.86
N ASP A 221 16.61 2.86 -17.05
CA ASP A 221 15.39 2.09 -17.37
C ASP A 221 14.15 3.00 -17.44
N MET A 222 14.00 3.94 -16.50
CA MET A 222 12.89 4.89 -16.50
C MET A 222 12.92 5.81 -17.73
N ARG A 223 14.10 6.28 -18.14
CA ARG A 223 14.28 7.06 -19.39
C ARG A 223 13.85 6.26 -20.60
N LYS A 224 14.29 5.00 -20.69
CA LYS A 224 13.91 4.10 -21.78
C LYS A 224 12.40 3.89 -21.84
N GLY A 225 11.73 3.74 -20.70
CA GLY A 225 10.27 3.67 -20.61
C GLY A 225 9.57 4.95 -21.07
N LEU A 226 10.02 6.12 -20.62
CA LEU A 226 9.46 7.40 -21.05
C LEU A 226 9.65 7.63 -22.55
N ASP A 227 10.88 7.47 -23.05
CA ASP A 227 11.25 7.81 -24.43
C ASP A 227 10.61 6.87 -25.45
N ARG A 228 10.59 5.56 -25.15
CA ARG A 228 10.11 4.54 -26.10
C ARG A 228 8.62 4.22 -25.93
N LEU A 229 8.09 4.27 -24.72
CA LEU A 229 6.73 3.82 -24.41
C LEU A 229 5.79 4.98 -24.01
N GLY A 230 6.34 6.13 -23.60
CA GLY A 230 5.54 7.25 -23.07
C GLY A 230 5.11 7.09 -21.61
N ILE A 231 5.65 6.07 -20.92
CA ILE A 231 5.18 5.64 -19.60
C ILE A 231 6.12 6.09 -18.48
N ILE A 232 5.53 6.48 -17.36
CA ILE A 232 6.21 6.73 -16.09
C ILE A 232 5.54 5.87 -15.02
N PRO A 233 6.26 4.94 -14.38
CA PRO A 233 5.75 4.17 -13.25
C PRO A 233 5.18 5.03 -12.13
N ILE A 234 4.17 4.54 -11.44
CA ILE A 234 3.45 5.27 -10.40
C ILE A 234 3.92 4.86 -9.00
N ASN A 235 4.11 3.57 -8.77
CA ASN A 235 4.46 3.02 -7.46
C ASN A 235 5.72 2.16 -7.54
N ARG A 236 6.16 1.64 -6.38
CA ARG A 236 7.34 0.77 -6.31
C ARG A 236 7.23 -0.45 -7.21
N GLU A 237 6.06 -1.07 -7.32
CA GLU A 237 5.88 -2.29 -8.08
C GLU A 237 6.02 -2.02 -9.59
N GLU A 238 5.43 -0.95 -10.10
CA GLU A 238 5.60 -0.54 -11.50
C GLU A 238 7.04 -0.13 -11.83
N VAL A 239 7.80 0.39 -10.86
CA VAL A 239 9.24 0.64 -11.05
C VAL A 239 9.97 -0.70 -11.23
N LEU A 240 9.66 -1.72 -10.44
CA LEU A 240 10.25 -3.06 -10.62
C LEU A 240 9.83 -3.67 -11.96
N TRP A 241 8.55 -3.56 -12.30
CA TRP A 241 7.98 -4.01 -13.56
C TRP A 241 8.71 -3.40 -14.76
N LEU A 242 8.80 -2.07 -14.86
CA LEU A 242 9.47 -1.43 -15.99
C LEU A 242 10.95 -1.83 -16.09
N ARG A 243 11.63 -2.00 -14.94
CA ARG A 243 13.02 -2.48 -14.93
C ARG A 243 13.15 -3.92 -15.41
N ALA A 244 12.22 -4.79 -15.03
CA ALA A 244 12.17 -6.16 -15.54
C ALA A 244 11.94 -6.18 -17.05
N LEU A 245 11.05 -5.35 -17.59
CA LEU A 245 10.86 -5.19 -19.03
C LEU A 245 12.13 -4.68 -19.74
N CYS A 246 12.91 -3.83 -19.08
CA CYS A 246 14.16 -3.31 -19.64
C CYS A 246 15.32 -4.31 -19.60
N ALA A 247 15.20 -5.39 -18.83
CA ALA A 247 16.25 -6.38 -18.63
C ALA A 247 16.60 -7.11 -19.95
N PRO A 248 17.87 -7.57 -20.13
CA PRO A 248 18.31 -8.22 -21.36
C PRO A 248 17.46 -9.41 -21.81
N GLU A 249 17.00 -10.23 -20.86
CA GLU A 249 16.13 -11.39 -21.06
C GLU A 249 14.78 -11.03 -21.68
N ASN A 250 14.29 -9.80 -21.48
CA ASN A 250 13.03 -9.30 -22.02
C ASN A 250 13.22 -8.37 -23.22
N SER A 251 14.43 -8.32 -23.81
CA SER A 251 14.75 -7.38 -24.89
C SER A 251 13.88 -7.55 -26.14
N GLU A 252 13.55 -8.78 -26.53
CA GLU A 252 12.64 -9.06 -27.66
C GLU A 252 11.22 -8.57 -27.37
N PHE A 253 10.69 -8.88 -26.18
CA PHE A 253 9.38 -8.41 -25.74
C PHE A 253 9.32 -6.87 -25.68
N PHE A 254 10.37 -6.22 -25.16
CA PHE A 254 10.46 -4.77 -25.09
C PHE A 254 10.47 -4.11 -26.49
N GLU A 255 11.14 -4.75 -27.45
CA GLU A 255 11.18 -4.24 -28.83
C GLU A 255 9.81 -4.35 -29.49
N GLU A 256 9.15 -5.51 -29.37
CA GLU A 256 7.77 -5.68 -29.83
C GLU A 256 6.83 -4.66 -29.19
N LEU A 257 6.97 -4.44 -27.89
CA LEU A 257 6.18 -3.45 -27.18
C LEU A 257 6.41 -2.03 -27.70
N SER A 258 7.66 -1.67 -27.97
CA SER A 258 8.00 -0.36 -28.54
C SER A 258 7.39 -0.17 -29.94
N ILE A 259 7.38 -1.22 -30.76
CA ILE A 259 6.73 -1.19 -32.08
C ILE A 259 5.21 -1.07 -31.93
N ALA A 260 4.61 -1.86 -31.05
CA ALA A 260 3.16 -1.89 -30.82
C ALA A 260 2.65 -0.53 -30.31
N THR A 261 3.30 0.03 -29.29
CA THR A 261 2.96 1.35 -28.75
C THR A 261 3.13 2.47 -29.79
N ALA A 262 4.14 2.39 -30.67
CA ALA A 262 4.34 3.36 -31.74
C ALA A 262 3.20 3.39 -32.79
N THR A 263 2.37 2.35 -32.86
CA THR A 263 1.16 2.34 -33.73
C THR A 263 0.00 3.17 -33.16
N MET A 264 0.06 3.51 -31.86
CA MET A 264 -0.97 4.28 -31.18
C MET A 264 -0.75 5.79 -31.32
N SER A 265 -1.82 6.58 -31.20
CA SER A 265 -1.72 8.04 -31.13
C SER A 265 -0.95 8.49 -29.89
N ALA A 266 -0.39 9.71 -29.91
CA ALA A 266 0.26 10.31 -28.74
C ALA A 266 -0.71 10.37 -27.54
N ASP A 267 -1.93 10.85 -27.75
CA ASP A 267 -2.97 10.91 -26.72
C ASP A 267 -3.27 9.55 -26.08
N ARG A 268 -3.25 8.46 -26.88
CA ARG A 268 -3.46 7.10 -26.35
C ARG A 268 -2.26 6.65 -25.53
N ARG A 269 -1.04 6.89 -26.00
CA ARG A 269 0.20 6.53 -25.27
C ARG A 269 0.31 7.25 -23.93
N GLU A 270 -0.11 8.51 -23.85
CA GLU A 270 -0.13 9.28 -22.59
C GLU A 270 -1.12 8.73 -21.56
N GLN A 271 -2.12 7.97 -22.01
CA GLN A 271 -3.13 7.34 -21.15
C GLN A 271 -2.77 5.89 -20.77
N LEU A 272 -1.71 5.32 -21.35
CA LEU A 272 -1.30 3.95 -21.05
C LEU A 272 -0.75 3.86 -19.63
N GLU A 273 -1.12 2.78 -18.98
CA GLU A 273 -0.55 2.34 -17.72
C GLU A 273 0.34 1.11 -17.92
N LEU A 274 1.17 0.76 -16.93
CA LEU A 274 2.09 -0.39 -17.05
C LEU A 274 1.32 -1.69 -17.35
N ARG A 275 0.14 -1.86 -16.73
CA ARG A 275 -0.72 -3.04 -16.96
C ARG A 275 -1.18 -3.19 -18.40
N ASP A 276 -1.19 -2.10 -19.17
CA ASP A 276 -1.64 -2.10 -20.55
C ASP A 276 -0.54 -2.56 -21.51
N LEU A 277 0.70 -2.66 -21.05
CA LEU A 277 1.84 -3.03 -21.89
C LEU A 277 1.75 -4.47 -22.40
N PRO A 278 1.52 -5.51 -21.55
CA PRO A 278 1.30 -6.86 -22.07
C PRO A 278 0.06 -6.97 -22.96
N ILE A 279 -1.00 -6.24 -22.62
CA ILE A 279 -2.22 -6.13 -23.43
C ILE A 279 -1.92 -5.53 -24.81
N THR A 280 -1.04 -4.53 -24.88
CA THR A 280 -0.61 -3.88 -26.12
C THR A 280 0.16 -4.86 -27.02
N VAL A 281 1.09 -5.62 -26.47
CA VAL A 281 1.81 -6.68 -27.22
C VAL A 281 0.84 -7.76 -27.71
N ALA A 282 -0.07 -8.21 -26.85
CA ALA A 282 -1.07 -9.19 -27.24
C ALA A 282 -1.98 -8.68 -28.38
N ALA A 283 -2.44 -7.43 -28.30
CA ALA A 283 -3.28 -6.85 -29.34
C ALA A 283 -2.50 -6.75 -30.66
N TYR A 284 -1.24 -6.33 -30.60
CA TYR A 284 -0.35 -6.30 -31.76
C TYR A 284 -0.16 -7.67 -32.42
N ARG A 285 -0.14 -8.76 -31.63
CA ARG A 285 0.02 -10.12 -32.15
C ARG A 285 -1.26 -10.71 -32.77
N PHE A 286 -2.44 -10.50 -32.17
CA PHE A 286 -3.68 -11.17 -32.62
C PHE A 286 -4.65 -10.30 -33.38
N GLN A 287 -4.83 -9.06 -32.93
CA GLN A 287 -5.89 -8.17 -33.39
C GLN A 287 -5.36 -6.73 -33.41
N PRO A 288 -4.42 -6.39 -34.32
CA PRO A 288 -3.77 -5.08 -34.37
C PRO A 288 -4.76 -3.92 -34.50
N GLU A 289 -5.94 -4.16 -35.07
CA GLU A 289 -7.03 -3.20 -35.16
C GLU A 289 -7.47 -2.65 -33.79
N ARG A 290 -7.33 -3.44 -32.71
CA ARG A 290 -7.66 -3.01 -31.34
C ARG A 290 -6.75 -1.87 -30.84
N LEU A 291 -5.52 -1.77 -31.34
CA LEU A 291 -4.57 -0.72 -30.96
C LEU A 291 -5.05 0.68 -31.37
N THR A 292 -5.77 0.75 -32.49
CA THR A 292 -6.27 2.01 -33.07
C THR A 292 -7.76 2.21 -32.88
N ALA A 293 -8.47 1.20 -32.35
CA ALA A 293 -9.89 1.30 -32.06
C ALA A 293 -10.19 2.40 -31.03
N ASP A 294 -11.28 3.12 -31.28
CA ASP A 294 -11.80 4.10 -30.34
C ASP A 294 -12.54 3.40 -29.19
N ARG A 295 -12.60 4.10 -28.05
CA ARG A 295 -13.20 3.59 -26.82
C ARG A 295 -14.67 3.19 -26.98
N GLU A 296 -15.45 3.91 -27.80
CA GLU A 296 -16.87 3.64 -27.98
C GLU A 296 -17.10 2.39 -28.84
N THR A 297 -16.24 2.15 -29.82
CA THR A 297 -16.27 0.92 -30.62
C THR A 297 -15.96 -0.30 -29.77
N LEU A 298 -14.86 -0.27 -29.00
CA LEU A 298 -14.49 -1.36 -28.09
C LEU A 298 -15.57 -1.62 -27.03
N TYR A 299 -16.11 -0.56 -26.42
CA TYR A 299 -17.19 -0.69 -25.45
C TYR A 299 -18.44 -1.37 -26.05
N ARG A 300 -18.84 -1.01 -27.28
CA ARG A 300 -19.98 -1.64 -27.96
C ARG A 300 -19.72 -3.10 -28.32
N GLN A 301 -18.50 -3.44 -28.74
CA GLN A 301 -18.10 -4.82 -29.03
C GLN A 301 -18.19 -5.68 -27.77
N LEU A 302 -17.58 -5.21 -26.68
CA LEU A 302 -17.61 -5.88 -25.38
C LEU A 302 -19.04 -6.04 -24.84
N LEU A 303 -19.85 -4.97 -24.90
CA LEU A 303 -21.26 -5.02 -24.49
C LEU A 303 -22.06 -6.07 -25.27
N ASN A 304 -21.79 -6.21 -26.57
CA ASN A 304 -22.47 -7.19 -27.41
C ASN A 304 -22.03 -8.62 -27.10
N ARG A 305 -20.72 -8.88 -26.91
CA ARG A 305 -20.24 -10.22 -26.49
C ARG A 305 -20.84 -10.62 -25.14
N ARG A 306 -20.87 -9.68 -24.19
CA ARG A 306 -21.33 -9.95 -22.83
C ARG A 306 -22.82 -10.32 -22.75
N LYS A 307 -23.68 -9.86 -23.67
CA LYS A 307 -25.10 -10.24 -23.72
C LYS A 307 -25.33 -11.75 -23.85
N GLY A 308 -24.36 -12.49 -24.43
CA GLY A 308 -24.45 -13.94 -24.61
C GLY A 308 -23.95 -14.78 -23.44
N ARG A 309 -23.38 -14.18 -22.38
CA ARG A 309 -22.59 -14.91 -21.37
C ARG A 309 -23.28 -15.17 -20.02
N GLY A 310 -24.59 -15.34 -20.02
CA GLY A 310 -25.34 -15.66 -18.79
C GLY A 310 -25.69 -14.45 -17.92
N LYS A 311 -26.22 -14.72 -16.73
CA LYS A 311 -26.71 -13.70 -15.79
C LYS A 311 -25.53 -13.05 -15.05
N LEU A 312 -25.71 -11.79 -14.62
CA LEU A 312 -24.83 -11.19 -13.62
C LEU A 312 -24.88 -11.96 -12.30
N HIS A 313 -23.70 -12.20 -11.76
CA HIS A 313 -23.51 -12.54 -10.37
C HIS A 313 -22.91 -11.32 -9.67
N MET A 314 -23.38 -11.03 -8.46
CA MET A 314 -22.87 -9.91 -7.69
C MET A 314 -22.61 -10.39 -6.27
N PRO A 315 -21.43 -10.12 -5.71
CA PRO A 315 -21.08 -10.54 -4.38
C PRO A 315 -21.80 -9.65 -3.37
N ASP A 316 -22.03 -10.21 -2.18
CA ASP A 316 -22.62 -9.45 -1.09
C ASP A 316 -21.56 -8.56 -0.41
N PHE A 317 -21.58 -7.26 -0.70
CA PHE A 317 -20.76 -6.25 -0.02
C PHE A 317 -21.40 -5.72 1.28
N GLN A 318 -22.37 -6.43 1.89
CA GLN A 318 -22.96 -6.02 3.17
C GLN A 318 -21.91 -5.72 4.24
N GLY A 319 -21.97 -4.51 4.79
CA GLY A 319 -21.03 -4.01 5.82
C GLY A 319 -19.93 -3.09 5.29
N TYR A 320 -19.84 -2.87 3.97
CA TYR A 320 -18.87 -1.95 3.37
C TYR A 320 -19.49 -0.64 2.92
N SER A 321 -18.77 0.47 3.14
CA SER A 321 -19.17 1.80 2.69
C SER A 321 -18.78 2.02 1.22
N GLY A 322 -19.76 2.25 0.35
CA GLY A 322 -19.54 2.59 -1.07
C GLY A 322 -20.68 2.09 -1.96
N SER A 323 -20.76 2.64 -3.19
CA SER A 323 -21.58 2.07 -4.26
C SER A 323 -20.66 1.29 -5.18
N PHE A 324 -20.79 -0.03 -5.23
CA PHE A 324 -20.07 -0.89 -6.15
C PHE A 324 -20.98 -1.28 -7.32
N THR A 325 -20.43 -1.26 -8.53
CA THR A 325 -21.13 -1.76 -9.72
C THR A 325 -20.18 -2.64 -10.50
N GLU A 326 -20.62 -3.86 -10.76
CA GLU A 326 -19.90 -4.85 -11.60
C GLU A 326 -20.48 -4.88 -13.01
N THR A 327 -21.47 -4.04 -13.27
CA THR A 327 -22.05 -3.96 -14.59
C THR A 327 -21.15 -3.13 -15.49
N LEU A 328 -20.88 -3.64 -16.69
CA LEU A 328 -20.17 -2.89 -17.73
C LEU A 328 -20.75 -1.48 -17.96
N GLN A 329 -22.08 -1.34 -17.86
CA GLN A 329 -22.76 -0.06 -17.99
C GLN A 329 -22.48 0.89 -16.82
N GLY A 330 -22.44 0.39 -15.59
CA GLY A 330 -22.11 1.17 -14.40
C GLY A 330 -20.65 1.65 -14.43
N ALA A 331 -19.73 0.80 -14.86
CA ALA A 331 -18.30 1.12 -14.95
C ALA A 331 -17.92 2.01 -16.15
N ARG A 332 -18.82 2.23 -17.13
CA ARG A 332 -18.52 2.90 -18.42
C ARG A 332 -17.74 4.22 -18.33
N ARG A 333 -17.96 5.01 -17.27
CA ARG A 333 -17.28 6.30 -17.09
C ARG A 333 -15.82 6.15 -16.64
N GLU A 334 -15.50 5.06 -15.98
CA GLU A 334 -14.18 4.76 -15.41
C GLU A 334 -13.34 3.89 -16.34
N LEU A 335 -13.96 3.23 -17.32
CA LEU A 335 -13.28 2.39 -18.31
C LEU A 335 -12.47 3.23 -19.31
N ASP A 336 -11.18 2.94 -19.38
CA ASP A 336 -10.24 3.42 -20.39
C ASP A 336 -10.11 2.42 -21.56
N TRP A 337 -9.14 2.65 -22.46
CA TRP A 337 -8.87 1.72 -23.56
C TRP A 337 -8.28 0.38 -23.07
N GLY A 338 -7.34 0.44 -22.14
CA GLY A 338 -6.63 -0.72 -21.62
C GLY A 338 -7.59 -1.69 -20.97
N ASP A 339 -8.49 -1.19 -20.12
CA ASP A 339 -9.56 -1.95 -19.49
C ASP A 339 -10.43 -2.69 -20.54
N LEU A 340 -10.84 -2.00 -21.61
CA LEU A 340 -11.72 -2.57 -22.63
C LEU A 340 -11.02 -3.68 -23.44
N VAL A 341 -9.78 -3.45 -23.87
CA VAL A 341 -9.01 -4.45 -24.63
C VAL A 341 -8.64 -5.63 -23.74
N ALA A 342 -8.26 -5.38 -22.49
CA ALA A 342 -8.00 -6.43 -21.51
C ALA A 342 -9.23 -7.31 -21.31
N MET A 343 -10.42 -6.73 -21.11
CA MET A 343 -11.65 -7.52 -21.00
C MET A 343 -11.98 -8.32 -22.26
N GLU A 344 -11.78 -7.75 -23.46
CA GLU A 344 -11.96 -8.52 -24.70
C GLU A 344 -10.97 -9.70 -24.81
N MET A 345 -9.72 -9.51 -24.38
CA MET A 345 -8.71 -10.58 -24.35
C MET A 345 -8.99 -11.63 -23.30
N ALA A 346 -9.49 -11.24 -22.12
CA ALA A 346 -9.93 -12.20 -21.11
C ALA A 346 -11.07 -13.08 -21.67
N MET A 347 -12.02 -12.46 -22.40
CA MET A 347 -13.08 -13.20 -23.07
C MET A 347 -12.55 -14.12 -24.18
N ASP A 348 -11.55 -13.68 -24.95
CA ASP A 348 -10.88 -14.51 -25.96
C ASP A 348 -10.15 -15.70 -25.34
N ALA A 349 -9.43 -15.48 -24.23
CA ALA A 349 -8.67 -16.52 -23.54
C ALA A 349 -9.59 -17.64 -23.05
N VAL A 350 -10.70 -17.30 -22.38
CA VAL A 350 -11.63 -18.30 -21.84
C VAL A 350 -12.56 -18.93 -22.90
N ASP A 351 -12.60 -18.37 -24.12
CA ASP A 351 -13.26 -19.01 -25.27
C ASP A 351 -12.40 -20.14 -25.86
N VAL A 352 -11.08 -20.16 -25.59
CA VAL A 352 -10.20 -21.26 -26.00
C VAL A 352 -10.56 -22.52 -25.18
N PRO A 353 -10.96 -23.64 -25.83
CA PRO A 353 -11.38 -24.85 -25.12
C PRO A 353 -10.33 -25.39 -24.15
N GLU A 354 -9.05 -25.35 -24.52
CA GLU A 354 -7.95 -25.84 -23.70
C GLU A 354 -7.78 -25.00 -22.43
N VAL A 355 -7.83 -23.67 -22.55
CA VAL A 355 -7.75 -22.74 -21.39
C VAL A 355 -8.95 -22.95 -20.49
N ARG A 356 -10.16 -23.04 -21.06
CA ARG A 356 -11.38 -23.26 -20.31
C ARG A 356 -11.36 -24.60 -19.56
N ALA A 357 -10.93 -25.68 -20.20
CA ALA A 357 -10.76 -26.98 -19.55
C ALA A 357 -9.74 -26.90 -18.39
N HIS A 358 -8.63 -26.17 -18.59
CA HIS A 358 -7.62 -25.96 -17.58
C HIS A 358 -8.15 -25.16 -16.37
N VAL A 359 -8.92 -24.09 -16.60
CA VAL A 359 -9.59 -23.33 -15.52
C VAL A 359 -10.47 -24.25 -14.67
N PHE A 360 -11.29 -25.10 -15.29
CA PHE A 360 -12.14 -26.04 -14.55
C PHE A 360 -11.35 -27.10 -13.79
N ASP A 361 -10.30 -27.68 -14.40
CA ASP A 361 -9.43 -28.65 -13.73
C ASP A 361 -8.74 -28.04 -12.50
N TYR A 362 -8.19 -26.84 -12.65
CA TYR A 362 -7.46 -26.18 -11.57
C TYR A 362 -8.40 -25.75 -10.45
N ALA A 363 -9.59 -25.23 -10.77
CA ALA A 363 -10.61 -24.90 -9.78
C ALA A 363 -11.16 -26.16 -9.07
N ASP A 364 -11.29 -27.30 -9.77
CA ASP A 364 -11.67 -28.58 -9.14
C ASP A 364 -10.62 -29.07 -8.13
N ARG A 365 -9.33 -28.88 -8.44
CA ARG A 365 -8.23 -29.20 -7.51
C ARG A 365 -8.24 -28.27 -6.30
N ASP A 366 -8.43 -26.97 -6.53
CA ASP A 366 -8.56 -25.96 -5.47
C ASP A 366 -9.72 -26.27 -4.53
N LYS A 367 -10.90 -26.61 -5.08
CA LYS A 367 -12.08 -27.03 -4.33
C LYS A 367 -11.85 -28.19 -3.33
N LEU A 368 -10.86 -29.04 -3.61
CA LEU A 368 -10.46 -30.17 -2.77
C LEU A 368 -9.39 -29.79 -1.75
N ASP A 369 -8.58 -28.77 -2.02
CA ASP A 369 -7.59 -28.23 -1.11
C ASP A 369 -8.26 -27.20 -0.16
N ARG A 370 -8.11 -27.41 1.14
CA ARG A 370 -8.70 -26.51 2.16
C ARG A 370 -7.65 -25.62 2.82
N THR A 371 -6.42 -25.63 2.31
CA THR A 371 -5.27 -25.00 2.95
C THR A 371 -4.93 -23.63 2.35
N CYS A 372 -5.36 -23.36 1.13
CA CYS A 372 -5.15 -22.12 0.38
C CYS A 372 -6.07 -22.06 -0.84
N GLU A 373 -6.29 -20.86 -1.37
CA GLU A 373 -6.83 -20.71 -2.73
C GLU A 373 -5.73 -20.93 -3.77
N TYR A 374 -6.12 -21.29 -4.99
CA TYR A 374 -5.20 -21.47 -6.11
C TYR A 374 -5.20 -20.25 -7.04
N GLY A 375 -4.04 -19.96 -7.63
CA GLY A 375 -3.85 -18.83 -8.53
C GLY A 375 -2.68 -18.99 -9.47
N GLY A 376 -2.43 -17.95 -10.26
CA GLY A 376 -1.39 -17.93 -11.26
C GLY A 376 -1.51 -16.78 -12.24
N ILE A 377 -1.03 -17.00 -13.46
CA ILE A 377 -1.10 -16.01 -14.54
C ILE A 377 -1.74 -16.58 -15.80
N ILE A 378 -2.41 -15.72 -16.56
CA ILE A 378 -2.76 -15.99 -17.96
C ILE A 378 -1.83 -15.15 -18.82
N ARG A 379 -1.12 -15.80 -19.73
CA ARG A 379 -0.17 -15.17 -20.65
C ARG A 379 -0.31 -15.71 -22.06
N LEU A 380 0.58 -15.25 -22.93
CA LEU A 380 0.78 -15.79 -24.27
C LEU A 380 2.09 -16.57 -24.28
N ASP A 381 2.07 -17.78 -24.84
CA ASP A 381 3.31 -18.50 -25.13
C ASP A 381 4.06 -17.87 -26.32
N ASP A 382 5.26 -18.39 -26.63
CA ASP A 382 6.10 -17.93 -27.75
C ASP A 382 5.43 -18.07 -29.12
N LYS A 383 4.38 -18.90 -29.23
CA LYS A 383 3.59 -19.09 -30.45
C LYS A 383 2.34 -18.19 -30.47
N GLY A 384 2.16 -17.38 -29.44
CA GLY A 384 0.98 -16.56 -29.30
C GLY A 384 -0.28 -17.35 -28.94
N ARG A 385 -0.19 -18.40 -28.15
CA ARG A 385 -1.38 -19.10 -27.65
C ARG A 385 -1.61 -18.70 -26.20
N PHE A 386 -2.88 -18.54 -25.83
CA PHE A 386 -3.22 -18.35 -24.43
C PHE A 386 -2.77 -19.56 -23.60
N GLU A 387 -2.10 -19.28 -22.50
CA GLU A 387 -1.60 -20.26 -21.55
C GLU A 387 -2.01 -19.83 -20.14
N LEU A 388 -2.58 -20.76 -19.38
CA LEU A 388 -2.80 -20.62 -17.94
C LEU A 388 -1.62 -21.29 -17.23
N VAL A 389 -0.85 -20.50 -16.48
CA VAL A 389 0.32 -20.97 -15.74
C VAL A 389 -0.02 -20.96 -14.26
N GLU A 390 0.08 -22.13 -13.65
CA GLU A 390 -0.21 -22.35 -12.24
C GLU A 390 0.97 -21.98 -11.37
N TYR A 391 0.69 -21.39 -10.22
CA TYR A 391 1.69 -21.10 -9.20
C TYR A 391 1.19 -21.56 -7.83
N GLU A 392 2.07 -22.22 -7.07
CA GLU A 392 1.78 -22.52 -5.67
C GLU A 392 1.71 -21.21 -4.87
N THR A 393 0.81 -21.16 -3.88
CA THR A 393 0.77 -20.01 -2.99
C THR A 393 2.03 -19.91 -2.12
N ALA A 394 2.47 -18.68 -1.84
CA ALA A 394 3.55 -18.40 -0.91
C ALA A 394 3.22 -18.82 0.53
N VAL A 395 1.94 -18.85 0.90
CA VAL A 395 1.49 -19.04 2.28
C VAL A 395 0.22 -19.89 2.35
N LYS A 396 0.27 -21.00 3.09
CA LYS A 396 -0.90 -21.86 3.36
C LYS A 396 -1.52 -21.53 4.71
N MET A 397 -2.36 -20.48 4.75
CA MET A 397 -3.04 -20.01 5.96
C MET A 397 -4.58 -19.93 5.82
N GLY A 398 -5.17 -20.77 4.95
CA GLY A 398 -6.62 -20.94 4.81
C GLY A 398 -7.15 -20.70 3.40
N ASP A 399 -8.29 -21.29 3.10
CA ASP A 399 -9.00 -21.32 1.80
C ASP A 399 -9.80 -20.04 1.50
N LEU A 400 -9.27 -18.87 1.88
CA LEU A 400 -9.94 -17.56 1.70
C LEU A 400 -9.01 -16.50 1.10
N ARG A 401 -7.80 -16.91 0.70
CA ARG A 401 -6.79 -16.02 0.16
C ARG A 401 -5.76 -16.80 -0.64
N TYR A 402 -5.44 -16.28 -1.82
CA TYR A 402 -4.21 -16.58 -2.54
C TYR A 402 -3.12 -15.57 -2.21
N ASP A 403 -1.95 -16.05 -1.80
CA ASP A 403 -0.74 -15.24 -1.64
C ASP A 403 0.25 -15.54 -2.78
N SER A 404 0.49 -14.57 -3.66
CA SER A 404 1.41 -14.70 -4.79
C SER A 404 2.87 -14.87 -4.36
N THR A 405 3.63 -15.72 -5.06
CA THR A 405 5.08 -15.84 -4.90
C THR A 405 5.81 -14.73 -5.66
N GLN A 406 7.08 -14.47 -5.31
CA GLN A 406 7.91 -13.53 -6.07
C GLN A 406 8.11 -14.00 -7.52
N GLU A 407 8.31 -15.31 -7.72
CA GLU A 407 8.44 -15.91 -9.06
C GLU A 407 7.23 -15.61 -9.94
N MET A 408 6.02 -15.78 -9.40
CA MET A 408 4.78 -15.45 -10.11
C MET A 408 4.69 -13.96 -10.45
N LEU A 409 5.12 -13.07 -9.55
CA LEU A 409 5.11 -11.62 -9.80
C LEU A 409 6.09 -11.24 -10.91
N ASP A 410 7.28 -11.84 -10.92
CA ASP A 410 8.30 -11.60 -11.94
C ASP A 410 7.79 -12.04 -13.33
N ASP A 411 7.14 -13.20 -13.41
CA ASP A 411 6.51 -13.71 -14.64
C ASP A 411 5.27 -12.90 -15.06
N ALA A 412 4.54 -12.33 -14.09
CA ALA A 412 3.35 -11.51 -14.36
C ALA A 412 3.68 -10.21 -15.10
N TYR A 413 4.94 -9.74 -15.08
CA TYR A 413 5.34 -8.52 -15.79
C TYR A 413 5.21 -8.59 -17.31
N THR A 414 5.17 -9.79 -17.90
CA THR A 414 4.83 -10.00 -19.31
C THR A 414 3.50 -10.74 -19.49
N GLY A 415 2.86 -11.13 -18.37
CA GLY A 415 1.55 -11.77 -18.33
C GLY A 415 0.40 -10.80 -18.60
N LEU A 416 -0.72 -11.32 -19.11
CA LEU A 416 -1.91 -10.52 -19.39
C LEU A 416 -2.75 -10.30 -18.14
N PHE A 417 -2.91 -11.35 -17.34
CA PHE A 417 -3.73 -11.33 -16.14
C PHE A 417 -3.06 -12.10 -15.02
N HIS A 418 -3.09 -11.54 -13.82
CA HIS A 418 -3.08 -12.35 -12.61
C HIS A 418 -4.47 -12.99 -12.45
N PHE A 419 -4.55 -14.22 -11.95
CA PHE A 419 -5.83 -14.80 -11.57
C PHE A 419 -5.76 -15.61 -10.30
N HIS A 420 -6.92 -15.75 -9.65
CA HIS A 420 -7.15 -16.72 -8.58
C HIS A 420 -8.58 -17.26 -8.64
N ASN A 421 -8.83 -18.33 -7.89
CA ASN A 421 -10.11 -19.01 -7.85
C ASN A 421 -10.84 -18.75 -6.53
N HIS A 422 -12.15 -18.55 -6.59
CA HIS A 422 -13.06 -18.67 -5.44
C HIS A 422 -13.76 -20.04 -5.52
N ALA A 423 -13.04 -21.07 -5.08
CA ALA A 423 -13.45 -22.47 -5.24
C ALA A 423 -13.90 -23.15 -3.94
N GLN A 424 -14.24 -22.42 -2.88
CA GLN A 424 -14.63 -23.00 -1.58
C GLN A 424 -15.83 -23.97 -1.68
N ASP A 425 -16.83 -23.64 -2.51
CA ASP A 425 -17.96 -24.49 -2.86
C ASP A 425 -18.22 -24.43 -4.38
N PHE A 426 -18.86 -25.46 -4.93
CA PHE A 426 -19.42 -25.36 -6.27
C PHE A 426 -20.54 -24.32 -6.33
N ARG A 427 -21.20 -23.98 -5.21
CA ARG A 427 -22.27 -22.98 -5.15
C ARG A 427 -21.79 -21.68 -4.47
N ASN A 428 -20.84 -21.00 -5.09
CA ASN A 428 -20.24 -19.76 -4.60
C ASN A 428 -20.84 -18.49 -5.24
N ALA A 429 -22.08 -18.54 -5.73
CA ALA A 429 -22.69 -17.41 -6.44
C ALA A 429 -22.77 -16.10 -5.62
N ASP A 430 -22.87 -16.19 -4.30
CA ASP A 430 -22.90 -15.04 -3.37
C ASP A 430 -21.50 -14.42 -3.14
N TYR A 431 -20.45 -15.09 -3.63
CA TYR A 431 -19.03 -14.71 -3.53
C TYR A 431 -18.40 -14.50 -4.91
N ALA A 432 -19.22 -14.42 -5.97
CA ALA A 432 -18.75 -14.16 -7.33
C ALA A 432 -18.37 -12.68 -7.43
N GLY A 433 -17.07 -12.43 -7.65
CA GLY A 433 -16.47 -11.10 -7.67
C GLY A 433 -15.33 -10.96 -6.65
N PRO A 434 -14.44 -9.97 -6.82
CA PRO A 434 -13.28 -9.77 -5.97
C PRO A 434 -13.66 -9.32 -4.54
N HIS A 435 -12.93 -9.83 -3.55
CA HIS A 435 -12.99 -9.37 -2.16
C HIS A 435 -12.02 -8.20 -1.91
N MET A 436 -12.08 -7.63 -0.71
CA MET A 436 -11.20 -6.52 -0.31
C MET A 436 -9.71 -6.86 -0.35
N GLY A 437 -9.36 -8.13 -0.09
CA GLY A 437 -7.99 -8.63 -0.24
C GLY A 437 -7.50 -8.47 -1.68
N ASP A 438 -8.36 -8.81 -2.63
CA ASP A 438 -8.07 -8.78 -4.07
C ASP A 438 -7.89 -7.36 -4.57
N PHE A 439 -8.74 -6.42 -4.13
CA PHE A 439 -8.53 -5.01 -4.45
C PHE A 439 -7.27 -4.44 -3.80
N ASN A 440 -6.89 -4.88 -2.61
CA ASN A 440 -5.61 -4.48 -2.01
C ASN A 440 -4.43 -5.00 -2.85
N TYR A 441 -4.50 -6.25 -3.32
CA TYR A 441 -3.52 -6.79 -4.26
C TYR A 441 -3.45 -5.93 -5.52
N ALA A 442 -4.57 -5.73 -6.21
CA ALA A 442 -4.62 -4.95 -7.45
C ALA A 442 -4.19 -3.49 -7.25
N ASN A 443 -4.48 -2.85 -6.11
CA ASN A 443 -3.98 -1.50 -5.81
C ASN A 443 -2.46 -1.45 -5.63
N ASN A 444 -1.87 -2.50 -5.06
CA ASN A 444 -0.43 -2.57 -4.82
C ASN A 444 0.34 -2.94 -6.10
N THR A 445 -0.17 -3.89 -6.89
CA THR A 445 0.51 -4.40 -8.09
C THR A 445 0.12 -3.66 -9.36
N ARG A 446 -1.06 -3.02 -9.37
CA ARG A 446 -1.68 -2.37 -10.52
C ARG A 446 -1.98 -3.30 -11.70
N ALA A 447 -1.84 -4.62 -11.51
CA ALA A 447 -2.08 -5.62 -12.54
C ALA A 447 -3.55 -5.69 -12.98
N ASN A 448 -3.77 -6.14 -14.22
CA ASN A 448 -5.05 -6.67 -14.65
C ASN A 448 -5.29 -8.00 -13.94
N CYS A 449 -6.46 -8.19 -13.35
CA CYS A 449 -6.77 -9.38 -12.58
C CYS A 449 -8.08 -10.02 -13.06
N LEU A 450 -8.14 -11.35 -12.94
CA LEU A 450 -9.35 -12.14 -13.12
C LEU A 450 -9.63 -12.94 -11.86
N VAL A 451 -10.89 -13.09 -11.50
CA VAL A 451 -11.29 -14.08 -10.49
C VAL A 451 -12.29 -15.06 -11.10
N PHE A 452 -12.06 -16.34 -10.84
CA PHE A 452 -12.91 -17.42 -11.31
C PHE A 452 -13.73 -17.99 -10.14
N THR A 453 -15.05 -17.85 -10.20
CA THR A 453 -15.93 -18.30 -9.11
C THR A 453 -16.85 -19.42 -9.57
N PHE A 454 -16.89 -20.52 -8.83
CA PHE A 454 -17.88 -21.56 -9.12
C PHE A 454 -19.31 -21.07 -8.84
N ILE A 455 -20.15 -21.09 -9.87
CA ILE A 455 -21.60 -20.86 -9.72
C ILE A 455 -22.33 -22.19 -9.49
N ASN A 456 -21.89 -23.21 -10.21
CA ASN A 456 -22.23 -24.62 -9.98
C ASN A 456 -21.07 -25.49 -10.50
N ARG A 457 -21.17 -26.82 -10.37
CA ARG A 457 -20.11 -27.76 -10.81
C ARG A 457 -19.68 -27.57 -12.27
N ASN A 458 -20.58 -27.13 -13.14
CA ASN A 458 -20.37 -27.03 -14.57
C ASN A 458 -20.28 -25.58 -15.07
N THR A 459 -20.31 -24.59 -14.18
CA THR A 459 -20.34 -23.17 -14.55
C THR A 459 -19.45 -22.36 -13.63
N ILE A 460 -18.52 -21.61 -14.23
CA ILE A 460 -17.64 -20.66 -13.54
C ILE A 460 -17.99 -19.26 -14.04
N ASN A 461 -18.11 -18.31 -13.13
CA ASN A 461 -18.18 -16.89 -13.44
C ASN A 461 -16.77 -16.31 -13.57
N VAL A 462 -16.62 -15.31 -14.44
CA VAL A 462 -15.36 -14.63 -14.73
C VAL A 462 -15.54 -13.14 -14.49
N ASP A 463 -14.90 -12.61 -13.45
CA ASP A 463 -14.87 -11.18 -13.19
C ASP A 463 -13.49 -10.60 -13.53
N TYR A 464 -13.50 -9.49 -14.27
CA TYR A 464 -12.30 -8.65 -14.44
C TYR A 464 -12.26 -7.60 -13.34
N TYR A 465 -11.10 -7.41 -12.73
CA TYR A 465 -10.89 -6.33 -11.79
C TYR A 465 -9.47 -5.78 -11.85
N ARG A 466 -9.32 -4.55 -11.38
CA ARG A 466 -8.03 -3.85 -11.33
C ARG A 466 -8.00 -2.86 -10.17
N HIS A 467 -6.89 -2.15 -10.04
CA HIS A 467 -6.72 -1.08 -9.05
C HIS A 467 -7.86 -0.04 -9.12
N GLY A 468 -8.05 0.78 -8.10
CA GLY A 468 -9.11 1.80 -8.09
C GLY A 468 -10.52 1.24 -7.88
N ARG A 469 -10.64 -0.04 -7.49
CA ARG A 469 -11.91 -0.73 -7.22
C ARG A 469 -12.84 -0.87 -8.43
N LEU A 470 -12.28 -0.89 -9.63
CA LEU A 470 -13.04 -1.22 -10.82
C LEU A 470 -13.15 -2.75 -10.94
N VAL A 471 -14.37 -3.20 -11.17
CA VAL A 471 -14.72 -4.60 -11.44
C VAL A 471 -15.81 -4.65 -12.50
N VAL A 472 -15.74 -5.65 -13.38
CA VAL A 472 -16.76 -5.95 -14.39
C VAL A 472 -16.96 -7.46 -14.49
N ASP A 473 -18.20 -7.91 -14.28
CA ASP A 473 -18.63 -9.29 -14.54
C ASP A 473 -18.68 -9.53 -16.06
N LEU A 474 -17.79 -10.41 -16.55
CA LEU A 474 -17.69 -10.78 -17.97
C LEU A 474 -18.66 -11.91 -18.36
N GLY A 475 -19.37 -12.45 -17.37
CA GLY A 475 -20.33 -13.54 -17.48
C GLY A 475 -19.76 -14.87 -17.07
N THR A 476 -20.31 -15.94 -17.64
CA THR A 476 -20.02 -17.32 -17.25
C THR A 476 -19.45 -18.14 -18.39
N ILE A 477 -18.64 -19.11 -18.04
CA ILE A 477 -18.15 -20.19 -18.91
C ILE A 477 -18.67 -21.53 -18.40
N SER A 478 -18.86 -22.47 -19.32
CA SER A 478 -19.34 -23.82 -19.02
C SER A 478 -18.35 -24.86 -19.47
N ARG A 479 -18.33 -26.01 -18.78
CA ARG A 479 -17.61 -27.20 -19.26
C ARG A 479 -18.15 -27.59 -20.62
N ASP A 480 -17.28 -28.03 -21.52
CA ASP A 480 -17.71 -28.77 -22.69
C ASP A 480 -18.30 -30.12 -22.24
N GLU A 481 -19.37 -30.57 -22.90
CA GLU A 481 -20.03 -31.87 -22.59
C GLU A 481 -19.18 -33.07 -22.98
#